data_AF-A0A090QUR2-F1
#
_entry.id   AF-A0A090QUR2-F1
#
_cell.length_a   1.000
_cell.length_b   1.000
_cell.length_c   1.000
_cell.angle_alpha   90.00
_cell.angle_beta   90.00
_cell.angle_gamma   90.00
#
_symmetry.space_group_name_H-M   'P 1'
#
loop_
_entity.id
_entity.type
_entity.pdbx_description
1 polymer ?
#
loop_
_entity_poly.entity_id
_entity_poly.type
_entity_poly.pdbx_seq_one_letter_code
_entity_poly.pdbx_strand_id
1 'polypeptide(L)'
;MPEGRQPATVIANKVNSASDEPSFYGHRTIKQQPLKEVPAPIEFQRRAIAPPIIEEAEMLKIEEANLNHATLSVSTDDVPLKQDTLPRITLSRDEQLLAKKAQYYIDRNWQDKTGFIDSVQGYPHSTMWDVASGLSALLALEGLGLYSTEQTDIKIARTLKTLFTFPLYDQRLPNREYNTHTGLPSGRLSDKARNGNGWSALDIGRLLIWLEITSRHKPHFKPDIDRILSRWQLADAIHQQTLYGELYTGKKRYYRQEGRLGYLQYTAQGFEMAGFGVDNAYSQADTRSAKLDGHTVFIDERNLPYFTSDPYVLNAVELGRKGDWWDQLDTLFALHKAHSAQQQSLWVFAEDALNHVLVRL
;
A
#
# COMPACT_ATOMS: atom_id res chain seq x y z
N MET A 1 53.37 -50.77 -28.43
CA MET A 1 54.68 -50.11 -28.27
C MET A 1 54.78 -49.03 -29.34
N PRO A 2 55.20 -47.80 -29.04
CA PRO A 2 55.15 -47.13 -27.73
C PRO A 2 54.70 -45.64 -27.84
N GLU A 3 54.13 -45.07 -26.76
CA GLU A 3 54.70 -43.96 -25.93
C GLU A 3 54.34 -42.54 -26.42
N GLY A 4 53.96 -41.57 -25.58
CA GLY A 4 53.86 -41.54 -24.12
C GLY A 4 53.70 -40.09 -23.60
N ARG A 5 53.36 -40.01 -22.31
CA ARG A 5 53.40 -38.87 -21.36
C ARG A 5 52.24 -37.86 -21.29
N GLN A 6 51.41 -38.04 -20.25
CA GLN A 6 50.97 -36.98 -19.31
C GLN A 6 52.18 -36.48 -18.46
N PRO A 7 52.11 -35.43 -17.59
CA PRO A 7 50.97 -34.61 -17.13
C PRO A 7 51.25 -33.07 -17.03
N ALA A 8 50.22 -32.27 -16.74
CA ALA A 8 50.35 -31.08 -15.88
C ALA A 8 48.99 -30.65 -15.32
N THR A 9 48.78 -30.94 -14.04
CA THR A 9 47.71 -30.41 -13.20
C THR A 9 47.90 -28.90 -13.05
N VAL A 10 46.93 -28.10 -13.49
CA VAL A 10 46.83 -26.69 -13.08
C VAL A 10 45.62 -26.57 -12.17
N ILE A 11 45.93 -26.40 -10.89
CA ILE A 11 44.99 -26.04 -9.82
C ILE A 11 44.51 -24.63 -10.11
N ALA A 12 43.29 -24.48 -10.65
CA ALA A 12 42.62 -23.19 -10.70
C ALA A 12 41.94 -22.97 -9.34
N ASN A 13 42.60 -22.18 -8.49
CA ASN A 13 42.04 -21.64 -7.27
C ASN A 13 40.72 -20.92 -7.58
N LYS A 14 39.61 -21.49 -7.11
CA LYS A 14 38.35 -20.75 -6.92
C LYS A 14 38.63 -19.65 -5.91
N VAL A 15 38.74 -18.41 -6.39
CA VAL A 15 38.61 -17.23 -5.54
C VAL A 15 37.16 -17.21 -5.07
N ASN A 16 36.95 -17.62 -3.82
CA ASN A 16 35.73 -17.32 -3.08
C ASN A 16 35.64 -15.80 -2.94
N SER A 17 34.84 -15.15 -3.78
CA SER A 17 34.24 -13.87 -3.40
C SER A 17 33.04 -14.19 -2.51
N ALA A 18 33.32 -14.50 -1.24
CA ALA A 18 32.32 -14.35 -0.20
C ALA A 18 32.01 -12.85 -0.11
N SER A 19 30.93 -12.42 -0.76
CA SER A 19 30.27 -11.19 -0.35
C SER A 19 29.74 -11.46 1.04
N ASP A 20 30.44 -10.94 2.05
CA ASP A 20 29.93 -10.80 3.40
C ASP A 20 28.68 -9.92 3.35
N GLU A 21 27.53 -10.53 3.05
CA GLU A 21 26.23 -9.93 3.26
C GLU A 21 26.01 -9.88 4.78
N PRO A 22 25.80 -8.69 5.36
CA PRO A 22 25.56 -8.59 6.79
C PRO A 22 24.26 -9.32 7.12
N SER A 23 24.38 -10.38 7.93
CA SER A 23 23.27 -11.14 8.49
C SER A 23 22.29 -10.18 9.19
N PHE A 24 21.08 -10.07 8.62
CA PHE A 24 20.07 -9.06 8.96
C PHE A 24 19.48 -9.23 10.36
N TYR A 25 19.67 -10.41 10.96
CA TYR A 25 19.29 -10.73 12.32
C TYR A 25 20.57 -10.98 13.13
N GLY A 26 20.87 -10.08 14.07
CA GLY A 26 21.89 -10.34 15.10
C GLY A 26 21.63 -11.72 15.73
N HIS A 27 22.70 -12.47 16.01
CA HIS A 27 22.73 -13.89 16.38
C HIS A 27 21.66 -14.34 17.40
N ARG A 28 20.42 -14.52 16.94
CA ARG A 28 19.39 -15.35 17.56
C ARG A 28 19.23 -16.54 16.65
N THR A 29 19.65 -17.70 17.13
CA THR A 29 19.51 -18.98 16.43
C THR A 29 18.02 -19.27 16.24
N ILE A 30 17.45 -18.85 15.12
CA ILE A 30 16.20 -19.40 14.63
C ILE A 30 16.54 -20.83 14.21
N LYS A 31 16.06 -21.83 14.95
CA LYS A 31 16.09 -23.22 14.49
C LYS A 31 15.15 -23.30 13.27
N GLN A 32 15.70 -23.06 12.08
CA GLN A 32 15.06 -23.48 10.85
C GLN A 32 15.08 -25.01 10.83
N GLN A 33 13.93 -25.65 10.96
CA GLN A 33 13.80 -27.04 10.53
C GLN A 33 14.06 -27.06 9.02
N PRO A 34 14.95 -27.94 8.51
CA PRO A 34 15.25 -27.98 7.09
C PRO A 34 14.05 -28.54 6.33
N LEU A 35 13.29 -27.66 5.70
CA LEU A 35 12.39 -28.04 4.61
C LEU A 35 13.26 -28.38 3.40
N LYS A 36 13.20 -29.65 3.00
CA LYS A 36 13.84 -30.18 1.80
C LYS A 36 12.97 -29.83 0.58
N GLU A 37 12.85 -28.54 0.26
CA GLU A 37 12.19 -28.10 -0.97
C GLU A 37 13.01 -27.02 -1.66
N VAL A 38 13.20 -27.22 -2.96
CA VAL A 38 13.79 -26.23 -3.88
C VAL A 38 13.01 -24.92 -3.69
N PRO A 39 13.67 -23.75 -3.53
CA PRO A 39 12.94 -22.51 -3.32
C PRO A 39 12.01 -22.30 -4.53
N ALA A 40 10.71 -22.36 -4.27
CA ALA A 40 9.71 -22.00 -5.26
C ALA A 40 9.98 -20.55 -5.71
N PRO A 41 9.70 -20.20 -6.98
CA PRO A 41 9.73 -18.80 -7.40
C PRO A 41 8.86 -17.99 -6.42
N ILE A 42 9.41 -16.91 -5.89
CA ILE A 42 8.68 -15.99 -5.02
C ILE A 42 7.56 -15.38 -5.86
N GLU A 43 6.34 -15.88 -5.70
CA GLU A 43 5.13 -15.26 -6.23
C GLU A 43 4.61 -14.26 -5.21
N PHE A 44 4.80 -12.97 -5.46
CA PHE A 44 4.09 -11.93 -4.73
C PHE A 44 2.64 -11.90 -5.24
N GLN A 45 1.68 -12.23 -4.38
CA GLN A 45 0.29 -11.97 -4.70
C GLN A 45 0.02 -10.47 -4.61
N ARG A 46 -0.44 -9.90 -5.72
CA ARG A 46 -1.15 -8.62 -5.73
C ARG A 46 -2.34 -8.78 -4.81
N ARG A 47 -2.58 -7.83 -3.89
CA ARG A 47 -3.79 -7.76 -3.05
C ARG A 47 -4.99 -8.25 -3.84
N ALA A 48 -5.49 -9.41 -3.44
CA ALA A 48 -6.24 -10.27 -4.33
C ALA A 48 -7.50 -9.55 -4.83
N ILE A 49 -7.61 -9.47 -6.16
CA ILE A 49 -8.79 -8.95 -6.85
C ILE A 49 -9.96 -9.85 -6.45
N ALA A 50 -10.95 -9.31 -5.74
CA ALA A 50 -12.15 -10.06 -5.35
C ALA A 50 -12.79 -10.74 -6.59
N PRO A 51 -13.09 -12.06 -6.57
CA PRO A 51 -13.77 -12.75 -7.65
C PRO A 51 -15.18 -12.16 -7.87
N PRO A 52 -15.75 -12.35 -9.07
CA PRO A 52 -17.01 -11.71 -9.45
C PRO A 52 -18.16 -12.08 -8.51
N ILE A 53 -18.93 -11.08 -8.07
CA ILE A 53 -20.32 -11.26 -7.66
C ILE A 53 -21.13 -11.22 -8.96
N ILE A 54 -21.82 -12.31 -9.28
CA ILE A 54 -22.61 -12.43 -10.50
C ILE A 54 -23.92 -11.69 -10.29
N GLU A 55 -24.01 -10.47 -10.79
CA GLU A 55 -25.29 -9.84 -11.15
C GLU A 55 -25.07 -8.95 -12.39
N GLU A 56 -24.96 -9.61 -13.55
CA GLU A 56 -24.61 -9.02 -14.85
C GLU A 56 -25.74 -8.16 -15.48
N ALA A 57 -26.90 -7.99 -14.83
CA ALA A 57 -28.07 -7.38 -15.45
C ALA A 57 -28.27 -5.88 -15.14
N GLU A 58 -27.70 -5.35 -14.06
CA GLU A 58 -28.00 -3.96 -13.64
C GLU A 58 -27.08 -2.91 -14.29
N MET A 59 -25.87 -3.28 -14.72
CA MET A 59 -24.89 -2.31 -15.22
C MET A 59 -25.03 -1.90 -16.69
N LEU A 60 -25.73 -2.66 -17.54
CA LEU A 60 -26.00 -2.24 -18.93
C LEU A 60 -26.93 -1.01 -19.00
N LYS A 61 -27.59 -0.65 -17.89
CA LYS A 61 -28.37 0.60 -17.77
C LYS A 61 -27.54 1.82 -17.37
N ILE A 62 -26.29 1.63 -16.95
CA ILE A 62 -25.42 2.71 -16.43
C ILE A 62 -24.80 3.54 -17.57
N GLU A 63 -24.70 3.01 -18.80
CA GLU A 63 -24.26 3.82 -19.95
C GLU A 63 -25.28 4.89 -20.37
N GLU A 64 -26.56 4.76 -20.00
CA GLU A 64 -27.62 5.69 -20.46
C GLU A 64 -28.25 6.55 -19.34
N ALA A 65 -28.04 6.26 -18.07
CA ALA A 65 -28.70 6.99 -16.98
C ALA A 65 -27.73 7.44 -15.88
N ASN A 66 -27.59 8.77 -15.75
CA ASN A 66 -26.96 9.53 -14.66
C ASN A 66 -25.53 10.04 -14.89
N LEU A 67 -25.37 10.88 -15.92
CA LEU A 67 -24.42 12.00 -15.90
C LEU A 67 -25.06 13.21 -15.21
N ASN A 68 -25.26 13.14 -13.90
CA ASN A 68 -25.54 14.34 -13.12
C ASN A 68 -24.23 14.78 -12.48
N HIS A 69 -23.68 15.87 -13.00
CA HIS A 69 -22.51 16.56 -12.45
C HIS A 69 -22.69 16.77 -10.95
N ALA A 70 -21.95 16.01 -10.13
CA ALA A 70 -21.78 16.33 -8.73
C ALA A 70 -20.91 17.60 -8.67
N THR A 71 -21.57 18.74 -8.48
CA THR A 71 -20.90 20.02 -8.24
C THR A 71 -20.17 19.94 -6.91
N LEU A 72 -18.85 20.17 -6.94
CA LEU A 72 -18.01 20.33 -5.77
C LEU A 72 -18.59 21.44 -4.87
N SER A 73 -19.13 21.08 -3.71
CA SER A 73 -19.31 22.04 -2.63
C SER A 73 -18.07 21.96 -1.75
N VAL A 74 -17.15 22.90 -1.97
CA VAL A 74 -15.98 23.10 -1.11
C VAL A 74 -16.49 23.77 0.17
N SER A 75 -16.63 22.98 1.25
CA SER A 75 -16.65 23.54 2.60
C SER A 75 -15.24 24.04 2.90
N THR A 76 -15.11 25.35 3.11
CA THR A 76 -13.89 26.00 3.60
C THR A 76 -13.99 26.20 5.11
N ASP A 77 -14.29 25.13 5.85
CA ASP A 77 -14.16 25.16 7.30
C ASP A 77 -12.69 24.96 7.65
N ASP A 78 -11.95 26.07 7.66
CA ASP A 78 -10.63 26.19 8.29
C ASP A 78 -10.79 25.92 9.79
N VAL A 79 -10.80 24.65 10.18
CA VAL A 79 -10.67 24.25 11.59
C VAL A 79 -9.27 24.65 12.06
N PRO A 80 -9.13 25.61 12.99
CA PRO A 80 -7.82 26.03 13.45
C PRO A 80 -7.09 24.86 14.11
N LEU A 81 -5.90 24.53 13.60
CA LEU A 81 -5.01 23.54 14.17
C LEU A 81 -4.72 23.88 15.64
N LYS A 82 -5.28 23.09 16.55
CA LYS A 82 -4.63 22.90 17.85
C LYS A 82 -3.31 22.20 17.54
N GLN A 83 -2.21 22.95 17.58
CA GLN A 83 -0.87 22.35 17.59
C GLN A 83 -0.73 21.58 18.90
N ASP A 84 -1.26 20.36 18.94
CA ASP A 84 -0.89 19.40 19.97
C ASP A 84 0.56 19.03 19.67
N THR A 85 1.48 19.80 20.26
CA THR A 85 2.90 19.48 20.27
C THR A 85 3.06 18.22 21.13
N LEU A 86 2.89 17.05 20.51
CA LEU A 86 3.29 15.80 21.12
C LEU A 86 4.77 15.94 21.52
N PRO A 87 5.13 15.55 22.75
CA PRO A 87 6.51 15.65 23.20
C PRO A 87 7.41 14.85 22.25
N ARG A 88 8.52 15.44 21.81
CA ARG A 88 9.50 14.72 21.00
C ARG A 88 10.05 13.56 21.82
N ILE A 89 9.72 12.34 21.41
CA ILE A 89 10.21 11.13 22.03
C ILE A 89 11.68 10.96 21.62
N THR A 90 12.56 10.80 22.59
CA THR A 90 13.97 10.45 22.31
C THR A 90 14.03 8.97 21.98
N LEU A 91 14.42 8.65 20.75
CA LEU A 91 14.59 7.28 20.30
C LEU A 91 15.74 6.60 21.06
N SER A 92 15.50 5.38 21.52
CA SER A 92 16.54 4.47 22.00
C SER A 92 17.55 4.14 20.90
N ARG A 93 18.70 3.57 21.28
CA ARG A 93 19.73 3.14 20.32
C ARG A 93 19.19 2.16 19.27
N ASP A 94 18.33 1.23 19.70
CA ASP A 94 17.77 0.21 18.81
C ASP A 94 16.75 0.81 17.83
N GLU A 95 15.92 1.77 18.30
CA GLU A 95 15.00 2.52 17.44
C GLU A 95 15.75 3.41 16.44
N GLN A 96 16.83 4.08 16.87
CA GLN A 96 17.69 4.84 15.95
C GLN A 96 18.33 3.94 14.89
N LEU A 97 18.78 2.75 15.28
CA LEU A 97 19.32 1.77 14.34
C LEU A 97 18.25 1.30 13.34
N LEU A 98 17.03 1.03 13.81
CA LEU A 98 15.90 0.67 12.95
C LEU A 98 15.56 1.79 11.96
N ALA A 99 15.47 3.04 12.44
CA ALA A 99 15.20 4.21 11.62
C ALA A 99 16.28 4.42 10.54
N LYS A 100 17.56 4.24 10.89
CA LYS A 100 18.67 4.30 9.92
C LYS A 100 18.63 3.16 8.89
N LYS A 101 18.19 1.96 9.28
CA LYS A 101 18.00 0.86 8.33
C LYS A 101 16.85 1.15 7.37
N ALA A 102 15.75 1.71 7.86
CA ALA A 102 14.65 2.16 7.02
C ALA A 102 15.11 3.26 6.05
N GLN A 103 15.87 4.26 6.55
CA GLN A 103 16.49 5.28 5.71
C GLN A 103 17.34 4.67 4.59
N TYR A 104 18.22 3.71 4.92
CA TYR A 104 19.04 3.02 3.93
C TYR A 104 18.19 2.33 2.85
N TYR A 105 17.08 1.71 3.22
CA TYR A 105 16.14 1.14 2.25
C TYR A 105 15.56 2.21 1.32
N ILE A 106 15.09 3.33 1.87
CA ILE A 106 14.52 4.42 1.09
C ILE A 106 15.57 5.03 0.14
N ASP A 107 16.79 5.27 0.62
CA ASP A 107 17.90 5.79 -0.18
C ASP A 107 18.28 4.83 -1.31
N ARG A 108 18.33 3.52 -1.02
CA ARG A 108 18.75 2.49 -1.98
C ARG A 108 17.76 2.27 -3.12
N ASN A 109 16.48 2.51 -2.84
CA ASN A 109 15.35 2.25 -3.74
C ASN A 109 14.76 3.53 -4.34
N TRP A 110 15.33 4.69 -4.05
CA TRP A 110 14.92 5.98 -4.58
C TRP A 110 15.23 6.10 -6.07
N GLN A 111 14.24 6.57 -6.85
CA GLN A 111 14.38 6.78 -8.28
C GLN A 111 14.49 8.26 -8.65
N ASP A 112 15.68 8.70 -9.02
CA ASP A 112 15.96 10.14 -9.26
C ASP A 112 15.17 10.78 -10.39
N LYS A 113 14.65 9.99 -11.34
CA LYS A 113 13.88 10.52 -12.46
C LYS A 113 12.42 10.80 -12.10
N THR A 114 11.84 9.97 -11.25
CA THR A 114 10.40 9.95 -10.96
C THR A 114 10.07 10.38 -9.52
N GLY A 115 11.05 10.29 -8.62
CA GLY A 115 10.83 10.43 -7.19
C GLY A 115 9.96 9.32 -6.59
N PHE A 116 9.80 8.20 -7.29
CA PHE A 116 9.21 7.00 -6.70
C PHE A 116 10.28 6.20 -5.94
N ILE A 117 9.81 5.34 -5.04
CA ILE A 117 10.65 4.42 -4.26
C ILE A 117 10.19 3.01 -4.60
N ASP A 118 11.10 2.12 -4.94
CA ASP A 118 10.76 0.72 -5.20
C ASP A 118 10.22 0.08 -3.91
N SER A 119 8.99 -0.43 -3.95
CA SER A 119 8.34 -1.07 -2.80
C SER A 119 8.98 -2.42 -2.46
N VAL A 120 9.60 -3.07 -3.45
CA VAL A 120 10.45 -4.25 -3.28
C VAL A 120 11.78 -3.98 -4.00
N GLN A 121 12.89 -4.17 -3.29
CA GLN A 121 14.21 -3.90 -3.86
C GLN A 121 14.46 -4.71 -5.14
N GLY A 122 14.79 -4.00 -6.23
CA GLY A 122 15.03 -4.61 -7.53
C GLY A 122 13.76 -4.93 -8.34
N TYR A 123 12.57 -4.56 -7.83
CA TYR A 123 11.30 -4.68 -8.53
C TYR A 123 10.78 -3.28 -8.88
N PRO A 124 10.96 -2.82 -10.13
CA PRO A 124 10.72 -1.42 -10.48
C PRO A 124 9.26 -1.15 -10.82
N HIS A 125 8.35 -1.53 -9.92
CA HIS A 125 6.92 -1.33 -10.07
C HIS A 125 6.31 -0.85 -8.75
N SER A 126 5.35 0.07 -8.86
CA SER A 126 4.71 0.73 -7.73
C SER A 126 3.24 0.95 -8.01
N THR A 127 2.42 0.63 -7.03
CA THR A 127 1.01 1.02 -6.95
C THR A 127 0.86 2.43 -6.36
N MET A 128 -0.34 3.01 -6.35
CA MET A 128 -0.58 4.27 -5.63
C MET A 128 -0.46 4.10 -4.11
N TRP A 129 -0.70 2.89 -3.60
CA TRP A 129 -0.43 2.52 -2.21
C TRP A 129 1.05 2.65 -1.84
N ASP A 130 1.94 2.19 -2.73
CA ASP A 130 3.39 2.28 -2.56
C ASP A 130 3.89 3.73 -2.65
N VAL A 131 3.32 4.53 -3.55
CA VAL A 131 3.61 5.97 -3.61
C VAL A 131 3.22 6.67 -2.30
N ALA A 132 2.08 6.28 -1.71
CA ALA A 132 1.65 6.76 -0.40
C ALA A 132 2.65 6.39 0.71
N SER A 133 3.12 5.13 0.74
CA SER A 133 4.21 4.69 1.63
C SER A 133 5.50 5.50 1.40
N GLY A 134 5.80 5.87 0.16
CA GLY A 134 6.94 6.73 -0.16
C GLY A 134 6.82 8.11 0.47
N LEU A 135 5.69 8.80 0.27
CA LEU A 135 5.43 10.09 0.90
C LEU A 135 5.49 10.01 2.44
N SER A 136 4.91 8.95 3.00
CA SER A 136 4.99 8.63 4.43
C SER A 136 6.43 8.57 4.93
N ALA A 137 7.27 7.79 4.25
CA ALA A 137 8.65 7.60 4.65
C ALA A 137 9.45 8.91 4.59
N LEU A 138 9.23 9.74 3.56
CA LEU A 138 9.92 11.03 3.43
C LEU A 138 9.60 11.97 4.59
N LEU A 139 8.31 12.09 4.94
CA LEU A 139 7.87 12.93 6.07
C LEU A 139 8.32 12.35 7.41
N ALA A 140 8.28 11.02 7.58
CA ALA A 140 8.76 10.36 8.79
C ALA A 140 10.28 10.55 8.99
N LEU A 141 11.08 10.40 7.93
CA LEU A 141 12.53 10.60 7.98
C LEU A 141 12.91 12.04 8.34
N GLU A 142 12.14 13.03 7.86
CA GLU A 142 12.29 14.42 8.33
C GLU A 142 11.91 14.57 9.80
N GLY A 143 10.77 14.03 10.22
CA GLY A 143 10.31 14.10 11.61
C GLY A 143 11.28 13.46 12.61
N LEU A 144 12.02 12.44 12.18
CA LEU A 144 13.07 11.77 12.96
C LEU A 144 14.44 12.46 12.85
N GLY A 145 14.56 13.54 12.07
CA GLY A 145 15.80 14.29 11.85
C GLY A 145 16.86 13.55 11.03
N LEU A 146 16.45 12.51 10.27
CA LEU A 146 17.33 11.74 9.39
C LEU A 146 17.46 12.36 8.01
N TYR A 147 16.44 13.09 7.55
CA TYR A 147 16.49 13.99 6.40
C TYR A 147 16.31 15.44 6.84
N SER A 148 16.93 16.36 6.10
CA SER A 148 16.66 17.79 6.24
C SER A 148 15.34 18.15 5.55
N THR A 149 14.73 19.26 5.97
CA THR A 149 13.55 19.84 5.30
C THR A 149 13.77 20.06 3.81
N GLU A 150 14.91 20.62 3.40
CA GLU A 150 15.24 20.85 1.99
C GLU A 150 15.32 19.54 1.20
N GLN A 151 15.99 18.52 1.75
CA GLN A 151 16.09 17.20 1.12
C GLN A 151 14.71 16.56 0.93
N THR A 152 13.86 16.63 1.96
CA THR A 152 12.50 16.11 1.90
C THR A 152 11.65 16.85 0.89
N ASP A 153 11.70 18.18 0.87
CA ASP A 153 10.93 19.00 -0.06
C ASP A 153 11.34 18.73 -1.52
N ILE A 154 12.64 18.59 -1.82
CA ILE A 154 13.11 18.21 -3.16
C ILE A 154 12.56 16.84 -3.59
N LYS A 155 12.53 15.87 -2.67
CA LYS A 155 12.04 14.52 -2.95
C LYS A 155 10.52 14.53 -3.18
N ILE A 156 9.74 15.16 -2.30
CA ILE A 156 8.29 15.30 -2.44
C ILE A 156 7.94 16.03 -3.75
N ALA A 157 8.58 17.17 -4.03
CA ALA A 157 8.35 17.93 -5.27
C ALA A 157 8.56 17.06 -6.51
N ARG A 158 9.54 16.15 -6.49
CA ARG A 158 9.79 15.22 -7.59
C ARG A 158 8.69 14.18 -7.74
N THR A 159 8.26 13.56 -6.64
CA THR A 159 7.13 12.62 -6.62
C THR A 159 5.86 13.30 -7.17
N LEU A 160 5.54 14.50 -6.68
CA LEU A 160 4.36 15.28 -7.13
C LEU A 160 4.46 15.65 -8.61
N LYS A 161 5.63 16.04 -9.11
CA LYS A 161 5.84 16.29 -10.54
C LYS A 161 5.55 15.06 -11.39
N THR A 162 5.93 13.87 -10.93
CA THR A 162 5.61 12.62 -11.65
C THR A 162 4.12 12.28 -11.57
N LEU A 163 3.48 12.40 -10.40
CA LEU A 163 2.03 12.24 -10.28
C LEU A 163 1.24 13.24 -11.14
N PHE A 164 1.77 14.45 -11.31
CA PHE A 164 1.17 15.39 -12.25
C PHE A 164 1.36 14.91 -13.68
N THR A 165 2.55 14.48 -14.10
CA THR A 165 2.83 14.25 -15.52
C THR A 165 2.50 12.86 -16.06
N PHE A 166 2.33 11.85 -15.20
CA PHE A 166 2.18 10.46 -15.64
C PHE A 166 0.92 10.21 -16.49
N PRO A 167 0.93 9.18 -17.38
CA PRO A 167 -0.27 8.80 -18.12
C PRO A 167 -1.33 8.19 -17.21
N LEU A 168 -2.56 8.68 -17.30
CA LEU A 168 -3.73 8.10 -16.60
C LEU A 168 -4.32 6.94 -17.41
N TYR A 169 -4.97 6.00 -16.72
CA TYR A 169 -5.82 5.00 -17.34
C TYR A 169 -7.03 5.67 -17.97
N ASP A 170 -7.24 5.47 -19.27
CA ASP A 170 -8.35 6.04 -20.04
C ASP A 170 -8.50 7.57 -19.93
N GLN A 171 -7.43 8.28 -19.55
CA GLN A 171 -7.44 9.71 -19.20
C GLN A 171 -8.33 10.07 -17.99
N ARG A 172 -8.61 9.10 -17.11
CA ARG A 172 -9.53 9.26 -15.97
C ARG A 172 -8.83 9.21 -14.63
N LEU A 173 -8.20 8.08 -14.33
CA LEU A 173 -7.64 7.78 -13.01
C LEU A 173 -6.23 7.21 -13.11
N PRO A 174 -5.43 7.25 -12.02
CA PRO A 174 -4.17 6.54 -11.97
C PRO A 174 -4.34 5.06 -12.31
N ASN A 175 -3.39 4.53 -13.09
CA ASN A 175 -3.32 3.10 -13.34
C ASN A 175 -3.05 2.32 -12.05
N ARG A 176 -3.40 1.03 -12.05
CA ARG A 176 -3.10 0.12 -10.94
C ARG A 176 -1.62 0.04 -10.59
N GLU A 177 -0.73 0.25 -11.56
CA GLU A 177 0.71 0.08 -11.37
C GLU A 177 1.51 0.92 -12.39
N TYR A 178 2.60 1.52 -11.91
CA TYR A 178 3.54 2.31 -12.70
C TYR A 178 4.96 1.77 -12.52
N ASN A 179 5.76 1.85 -13.57
CA ASN A 179 7.17 1.52 -13.50
C ASN A 179 7.92 2.65 -12.79
N THR A 180 8.65 2.34 -11.72
CA THR A 180 9.29 3.33 -10.86
C THR A 180 10.42 4.08 -11.54
N HIS A 181 11.14 3.46 -12.48
CA HIS A 181 12.20 4.12 -13.23
C HIS A 181 11.68 5.17 -14.22
N THR A 182 10.48 4.95 -14.79
CA THR A 182 10.00 5.72 -15.96
C THR A 182 8.78 6.58 -15.68
N GLY A 183 7.97 6.24 -14.66
CA GLY A 183 6.69 6.88 -14.40
C GLY A 183 5.61 6.51 -15.42
N LEU A 184 5.84 5.46 -16.22
CA LEU A 184 4.89 4.96 -17.21
C LEU A 184 4.07 3.79 -16.67
N PRO A 185 2.84 3.57 -17.13
CA PRO A 185 2.02 2.44 -16.70
C PRO A 185 2.74 1.10 -16.93
N SER A 186 2.52 0.14 -16.02
CA SER A 186 3.09 -1.21 -16.13
C SER A 186 2.14 -2.18 -16.84
N GLY A 187 2.69 -3.32 -17.30
CA GLY A 187 1.91 -4.44 -17.80
C GLY A 187 1.57 -4.38 -19.29
N ARG A 188 0.95 -5.46 -19.80
CA ARG A 188 0.77 -5.75 -21.23
C ARG A 188 -0.17 -4.80 -21.99
N LEU A 189 -0.92 -3.97 -21.28
CA LEU A 189 -1.89 -3.03 -21.87
C LEU A 189 -1.43 -1.56 -21.75
N SER A 190 -0.24 -1.31 -21.20
CA SER A 190 0.31 0.03 -20.93
C SER A 190 0.56 0.86 -22.19
N ASP A 191 0.86 0.19 -23.30
CA ASP A 191 1.14 0.72 -24.63
C ASP A 191 -0.09 0.75 -25.55
N LYS A 192 -1.29 0.51 -25.01
CA LYS A 192 -2.57 0.56 -25.74
C LYS A 192 -3.29 1.88 -25.50
N ALA A 193 -4.33 2.15 -26.28
CA ALA A 193 -5.07 3.42 -26.24
C ALA A 193 -5.57 3.85 -24.83
N ARG A 194 -5.83 2.87 -23.95
CA ARG A 194 -6.30 3.10 -22.57
C ARG A 194 -5.16 3.29 -21.56
N ASN A 195 -3.91 3.13 -21.98
CA ASN A 195 -2.72 3.22 -21.14
C ASN A 195 -2.70 2.26 -19.93
N GLY A 196 -3.31 1.08 -20.02
CA GLY A 196 -3.25 0.07 -18.96
C GLY A 196 -4.50 -0.78 -18.80
N ASN A 197 -4.72 -1.28 -17.59
CA ASN A 197 -5.73 -2.29 -17.27
C ASN A 197 -6.70 -1.90 -16.14
N GLY A 198 -6.86 -0.60 -15.85
CA GLY A 198 -7.84 -0.07 -14.90
C GLY A 198 -7.18 0.67 -13.73
N TRP A 199 -7.94 0.83 -12.64
CA TRP A 199 -7.53 1.50 -11.41
C TRP A 199 -7.88 0.67 -10.17
N SER A 200 -7.25 1.00 -9.03
CA SER A 200 -7.67 0.51 -7.71
C SER A 200 -8.13 1.69 -6.87
N ALA A 201 -9.36 1.62 -6.37
CA ALA A 201 -9.90 2.64 -5.48
C ALA A 201 -9.21 2.62 -4.12
N LEU A 202 -8.81 1.45 -3.60
CA LEU A 202 -8.07 1.37 -2.32
C LEU A 202 -6.71 2.08 -2.40
N ASP A 203 -5.96 1.82 -3.47
CA ASP A 203 -4.62 2.40 -3.65
C ASP A 203 -4.71 3.92 -3.84
N ILE A 204 -5.71 4.39 -4.60
CA ILE A 204 -5.99 5.83 -4.75
C ILE A 204 -6.43 6.43 -3.40
N GLY A 205 -7.32 5.77 -2.67
CA GLY A 205 -7.83 6.25 -1.38
C GLY A 205 -6.71 6.46 -0.36
N ARG A 206 -5.78 5.50 -0.22
CA ARG A 206 -4.60 5.69 0.64
C ARG A 206 -3.68 6.81 0.14
N LEU A 207 -3.49 6.94 -1.16
CA LEU A 207 -2.68 8.04 -1.69
C LEU A 207 -3.33 9.40 -1.39
N LEU A 208 -4.66 9.52 -1.48
CA LEU A 208 -5.38 10.74 -1.11
C LEU A 208 -5.14 11.12 0.36
N ILE A 209 -5.13 10.14 1.28
CA ILE A 209 -4.75 10.36 2.69
C ILE A 209 -3.37 10.99 2.79
N TRP A 210 -2.36 10.41 2.13
CA TRP A 210 -0.98 10.92 2.23
C TRP A 210 -0.76 12.23 1.50
N LEU A 211 -1.49 12.51 0.42
CA LEU A 211 -1.51 13.82 -0.21
C LEU A 211 -2.09 14.87 0.75
N GLU A 212 -3.17 14.55 1.47
CA GLU A 212 -3.73 15.46 2.47
C GLU A 212 -2.81 15.67 3.67
N ILE A 213 -2.19 14.61 4.21
CA ILE A 213 -1.17 14.73 5.26
C ILE A 213 0.00 15.59 4.77
N THR A 214 0.45 15.39 3.54
CA THR A 214 1.52 16.19 2.93
C THR A 214 1.09 17.66 2.80
N SER A 215 -0.13 17.93 2.33
CA SER A 215 -0.66 19.29 2.18
C SER A 215 -0.69 20.03 3.53
N ARG A 216 -1.08 19.35 4.61
CA ARG A 216 -1.13 19.90 5.96
C ARG A 216 0.25 20.12 6.57
N HIS A 217 1.16 19.17 6.40
CA HIS A 217 2.50 19.24 6.97
C HIS A 217 3.44 20.17 6.18
N LYS A 218 3.21 20.28 4.87
CA LYS A 218 3.99 21.08 3.91
C LYS A 218 3.05 21.93 3.04
N PRO A 219 2.45 23.01 3.59
CA PRO A 219 1.41 23.79 2.89
C PRO A 219 1.81 24.37 1.53
N HIS A 220 3.12 24.57 1.30
CA HIS A 220 3.62 25.04 0.01
C HIS A 220 3.41 24.03 -1.14
N PHE A 221 3.18 22.75 -0.86
CA PHE A 221 2.82 21.74 -1.88
C PHE A 221 1.33 21.70 -2.19
N LYS A 222 0.46 22.34 -1.40
CA LYS A 222 -0.98 22.30 -1.62
C LYS A 222 -1.39 22.69 -3.06
N PRO A 223 -0.86 23.77 -3.68
CA PRO A 223 -1.21 24.11 -5.06
C PRO A 223 -0.80 23.04 -6.09
N ASP A 224 0.29 22.30 -5.85
CA ASP A 224 0.70 21.20 -6.73
C ASP A 224 -0.23 20.00 -6.59
N ILE A 225 -0.59 19.66 -5.35
CA ILE A 225 -1.53 18.59 -5.02
C ILE A 225 -2.91 18.88 -5.62
N ASP A 226 -3.44 20.10 -5.43
CA ASP A 226 -4.73 20.50 -5.97
C ASP A 226 -4.76 20.38 -7.51
N ARG A 227 -3.66 20.74 -8.20
CA ARG A 227 -3.52 20.58 -9.66
C ARG A 227 -3.41 19.12 -10.13
N ILE A 228 -2.87 18.24 -9.30
CA ILE A 228 -2.85 16.80 -9.57
C ILE A 228 -4.28 16.27 -9.46
N LEU A 229 -4.95 16.54 -8.35
CA LEU A 229 -6.29 16.04 -8.07
C LEU A 229 -7.33 16.58 -9.06
N SER A 230 -7.20 17.83 -9.53
CA SER A 230 -8.10 18.39 -10.54
C SER A 230 -8.04 17.67 -11.90
N ARG A 231 -7.00 16.86 -12.15
CA ARG A 231 -6.87 16.05 -13.36
C ARG A 231 -7.48 14.66 -13.21
N TRP A 232 -7.73 14.21 -12.00
CA TRP A 232 -8.22 12.86 -11.73
C TRP A 232 -9.74 12.89 -11.62
N GLN A 233 -10.41 11.99 -12.36
CA GLN A 233 -11.86 11.83 -12.33
C GLN A 233 -12.26 10.95 -11.13
N LEU A 234 -11.96 11.42 -9.91
CA LEU A 234 -12.10 10.66 -8.65
C LEU A 234 -13.50 10.09 -8.42
N ALA A 235 -14.55 10.76 -8.93
CA ALA A 235 -15.93 10.26 -8.88
C ALA A 235 -16.09 8.86 -9.50
N ASP A 236 -15.25 8.48 -10.46
CA ASP A 236 -15.33 7.18 -11.12
C ASP A 236 -14.94 6.01 -10.23
N ALA A 237 -14.21 6.27 -9.14
CA ALA A 237 -13.87 5.28 -8.15
C ALA A 237 -14.99 5.08 -7.12
N ILE A 238 -16.14 5.75 -7.27
CA ILE A 238 -17.24 5.75 -6.31
C ILE A 238 -18.53 5.35 -7.00
N HIS A 239 -19.21 4.36 -6.43
CA HIS A 239 -20.56 3.98 -6.84
C HIS A 239 -21.38 3.64 -5.61
N GLN A 240 -22.64 4.10 -5.56
CA GLN A 240 -23.52 3.93 -4.40
C GLN A 240 -22.83 4.29 -3.06
N GLN A 241 -22.08 5.40 -3.04
CA GLN A 241 -21.34 5.87 -1.86
C GLN A 241 -20.35 4.83 -1.28
N THR A 242 -19.79 3.95 -2.12
CA THR A 242 -18.70 3.03 -1.75
C THR A 242 -17.68 2.91 -2.88
N LEU A 243 -16.55 2.26 -2.60
CA LEU A 243 -15.37 2.27 -3.47
C LEU A 243 -15.41 1.16 -4.53
N TYR A 244 -15.13 1.54 -5.79
CA TYR A 244 -15.09 0.63 -6.94
C TYR A 244 -13.81 0.79 -7.76
N GLY A 245 -13.15 -0.34 -8.02
CA GLY A 245 -12.04 -0.45 -8.96
C GLY A 245 -12.49 -0.92 -10.34
N GLU A 246 -11.68 -0.64 -11.36
CA GLU A 246 -11.83 -1.23 -12.69
C GLU A 246 -10.68 -2.23 -12.98
N LEU A 247 -11.03 -3.37 -13.58
CA LEU A 247 -10.09 -4.25 -14.25
C LEU A 247 -10.49 -4.43 -15.72
N TYR A 248 -9.59 -4.09 -16.64
CA TYR A 248 -9.76 -4.28 -18.06
C TYR A 248 -8.85 -5.40 -18.59
N THR A 249 -9.44 -6.38 -19.27
CA THR A 249 -8.71 -7.57 -19.77
C THR A 249 -8.25 -7.44 -21.24
N GLY A 250 -8.42 -6.28 -21.86
CA GLY A 250 -8.24 -6.12 -23.30
C GLY A 250 -9.49 -6.42 -24.13
N LYS A 251 -10.53 -7.00 -23.51
CA LYS A 251 -11.81 -7.32 -24.17
C LYS A 251 -13.02 -6.83 -23.39
N LYS A 252 -13.04 -7.07 -22.07
CA LYS A 252 -14.15 -6.70 -21.17
C LYS A 252 -13.61 -5.86 -20.02
N ARG A 253 -14.42 -4.90 -19.58
CA ARG A 253 -14.21 -4.14 -18.34
C ARG A 253 -14.97 -4.82 -17.20
N TYR A 254 -14.34 -4.90 -16.05
CA TYR A 254 -14.94 -5.40 -14.82
C TYR A 254 -14.86 -4.31 -13.77
N TYR A 255 -16.01 -3.79 -13.38
CA TYR A 255 -16.12 -2.87 -12.25
C TYR A 255 -16.41 -3.70 -11.00
N ARG A 256 -15.63 -3.48 -9.95
CA ARG A 256 -15.70 -4.31 -8.73
C ARG A 256 -15.71 -3.41 -7.51
N GLN A 257 -16.63 -3.69 -6.59
CA GLN A 257 -16.55 -3.13 -5.25
C GLN A 257 -15.23 -3.59 -4.63
N GLU A 258 -14.36 -2.64 -4.28
CA GLU A 258 -13.04 -2.90 -3.70
C GLU A 258 -13.04 -2.64 -2.20
N GLY A 259 -12.30 -3.45 -1.45
CA GLY A 259 -12.15 -3.31 -0.01
C GLY A 259 -13.08 -4.21 0.78
N ARG A 260 -12.53 -4.77 1.86
CA ARG A 260 -13.26 -5.46 2.92
C ARG A 260 -13.11 -4.66 4.22
N LEU A 261 -13.84 -5.07 5.25
CA LEU A 261 -13.79 -4.49 6.58
C LEU A 261 -12.34 -4.19 7.01
N GLY A 262 -12.12 -2.97 7.51
CA GLY A 262 -10.78 -2.42 7.75
C GLY A 262 -10.29 -1.62 6.56
N TYR A 263 -9.89 -2.29 5.47
CA TYR A 263 -9.28 -1.63 4.29
C TYR A 263 -10.24 -0.67 3.58
N LEU A 264 -11.51 -1.06 3.43
CA LEU A 264 -12.53 -0.22 2.80
C LEU A 264 -12.68 1.09 3.58
N GLN A 265 -12.94 0.99 4.89
CA GLN A 265 -13.17 2.17 5.74
C GLN A 265 -11.91 3.03 5.86
N TYR A 266 -10.74 2.40 6.03
CA TYR A 266 -9.48 3.10 6.08
C TYR A 266 -9.24 3.95 4.82
N THR A 267 -9.40 3.37 3.62
CA THR A 267 -9.13 4.10 2.36
C THR A 267 -10.25 5.03 1.93
N ALA A 268 -11.50 4.77 2.34
CA ALA A 268 -12.65 5.66 2.11
C ALA A 268 -12.43 7.05 2.70
N GLN A 269 -11.73 7.16 3.85
CA GLN A 269 -11.38 8.43 4.46
C GLN A 269 -10.58 9.35 3.52
N GLY A 270 -9.75 8.81 2.64
CA GLY A 270 -9.05 9.61 1.63
C GLY A 270 -9.98 10.26 0.62
N PHE A 271 -11.06 9.58 0.23
CA PHE A 271 -12.09 10.15 -0.63
C PHE A 271 -12.95 11.18 0.10
N GLU A 272 -13.25 10.98 1.38
CA GLU A 272 -13.91 12.00 2.22
C GLU A 272 -13.07 13.28 2.31
N MET A 273 -11.76 13.14 2.55
CA MET A 273 -10.82 14.26 2.56
C MET A 273 -10.78 15.00 1.21
N ALA A 274 -10.99 14.28 0.11
CA ALA A 274 -11.10 14.84 -1.24
C ALA A 274 -12.50 15.40 -1.55
N GLY A 275 -13.45 15.39 -0.60
CA GLY A 275 -14.78 15.99 -0.72
C GLY A 275 -15.86 15.07 -1.30
N PHE A 276 -15.65 13.76 -1.32
CA PHE A 276 -16.62 12.80 -1.85
C PHE A 276 -17.41 12.08 -0.74
N GLY A 277 -18.71 11.87 -0.98
CA GLY A 277 -19.57 11.09 -0.09
C GLY A 277 -19.37 9.59 -0.26
N VAL A 278 -19.00 8.91 0.83
CA VAL A 278 -18.72 7.46 0.86
C VAL A 278 -19.35 6.79 2.08
N ASP A 279 -20.50 7.30 2.53
CA ASP A 279 -21.19 6.84 3.76
C ASP A 279 -21.44 5.31 3.79
N ASN A 280 -21.74 4.71 2.63
CA ASN A 280 -21.99 3.27 2.54
C ASN A 280 -20.71 2.44 2.73
N ALA A 281 -19.52 3.01 2.57
CA ALA A 281 -18.26 2.34 2.92
C ALA A 281 -18.18 2.02 4.42
N TYR A 282 -18.88 2.77 5.27
CA TYR A 282 -18.94 2.59 6.73
C TYR A 282 -20.19 1.85 7.20
N SER A 283 -20.98 1.31 6.28
CA SER A 283 -22.16 0.50 6.63
C SER A 283 -21.76 -0.80 7.31
N GLN A 284 -22.56 -1.23 8.28
CA GLN A 284 -22.44 -2.54 8.94
C GLN A 284 -23.24 -3.65 8.21
N ALA A 285 -23.91 -3.33 7.10
CA ALA A 285 -24.83 -4.25 6.42
C ALA A 285 -24.19 -5.59 6.02
N ASP A 286 -22.91 -5.55 5.65
CA ASP A 286 -22.12 -6.71 5.21
C ASP A 286 -21.21 -7.26 6.31
N THR A 287 -21.56 -7.04 7.59
CA THR A 287 -20.72 -7.46 8.72
C THR A 287 -21.50 -8.23 9.76
N ARG A 288 -20.84 -9.21 10.38
CA ARG A 288 -21.34 -9.89 11.58
C ARG A 288 -20.34 -9.82 12.72
N SER A 289 -20.86 -9.86 13.94
CA SER A 289 -20.02 -10.09 15.12
C SER A 289 -19.70 -11.58 15.27
N ALA A 290 -18.45 -11.90 15.58
CA ALA A 290 -17.99 -13.23 15.96
C ALA A 290 -17.26 -13.16 17.31
N LYS A 291 -17.26 -14.28 18.05
CA LYS A 291 -16.47 -14.42 19.28
C LYS A 291 -15.20 -15.19 18.96
N LEU A 292 -14.06 -14.61 19.30
CA LEU A 292 -12.73 -15.21 19.19
C LEU A 292 -12.03 -15.08 20.53
N ASP A 293 -11.72 -16.21 21.19
CA ASP A 293 -11.04 -16.27 22.49
C ASP A 293 -11.59 -15.32 23.57
N GLY A 294 -12.92 -15.21 23.63
CA GLY A 294 -13.61 -14.34 24.59
C GLY A 294 -13.73 -12.87 24.19
N HIS A 295 -13.14 -12.48 23.05
CA HIS A 295 -13.27 -11.16 22.46
C HIS A 295 -14.34 -11.15 21.35
N THR A 296 -15.08 -10.05 21.24
CA THR A 296 -15.98 -9.81 20.10
C THR A 296 -15.20 -9.11 18.99
N VAL A 297 -15.23 -9.67 17.80
CA VAL A 297 -14.69 -9.09 16.57
C VAL A 297 -15.79 -8.96 15.53
N PHE A 298 -15.66 -7.99 14.63
CA PHE A 298 -16.48 -7.88 13.43
C PHE A 298 -15.75 -8.50 12.26
N ILE A 299 -16.49 -9.26 11.45
CA ILE A 299 -15.97 -9.88 10.24
C ILE A 299 -16.86 -9.54 9.05
N ASP A 300 -16.21 -9.37 7.90
CA ASP A 300 -16.87 -9.13 6.63
C ASP A 300 -17.55 -10.42 6.13
N GLU A 301 -18.78 -10.30 5.65
CA GLU A 301 -19.58 -11.43 5.15
C GLU A 301 -19.52 -11.60 3.64
N ARG A 302 -18.91 -10.65 2.93
CA ARG A 302 -18.73 -10.73 1.48
C ARG A 302 -17.63 -11.72 1.13
N ASN A 303 -17.52 -12.01 -0.17
CA ASN A 303 -16.51 -12.92 -0.69
C ASN A 303 -15.07 -12.43 -0.41
N LEU A 304 -14.16 -13.39 -0.18
CA LEU A 304 -12.76 -13.13 0.19
C LEU A 304 -12.60 -12.12 1.33
N PRO A 305 -13.18 -12.39 2.52
CA PRO A 305 -12.95 -11.53 3.67
C PRO A 305 -11.48 -11.60 4.08
N TYR A 306 -10.84 -10.43 4.26
CA TYR A 306 -9.49 -10.34 4.81
C TYR A 306 -9.58 -9.78 6.22
N PHE A 307 -9.05 -10.53 7.19
CA PHE A 307 -9.01 -10.10 8.58
C PHE A 307 -7.56 -10.06 9.04
N THR A 308 -6.93 -8.89 8.88
CA THR A 308 -5.54 -8.63 9.25
C THR A 308 -5.44 -7.36 10.08
N SER A 309 -4.34 -7.19 10.80
CA SER A 309 -4.12 -5.99 11.64
C SER A 309 -3.76 -4.73 10.84
N ASP A 310 -3.25 -4.90 9.62
CA ASP A 310 -2.68 -3.85 8.77
C ASP A 310 -3.58 -2.60 8.61
N PRO A 311 -4.85 -2.68 8.15
CA PRO A 311 -5.66 -1.48 7.94
C PRO A 311 -5.92 -0.70 9.24
N TYR A 312 -6.02 -1.40 10.38
CA TYR A 312 -6.28 -0.78 11.67
C TYR A 312 -5.01 -0.11 12.25
N VAL A 313 -3.85 -0.77 12.09
CA VAL A 313 -2.56 -0.19 12.45
C VAL A 313 -2.28 1.05 11.60
N LEU A 314 -2.50 0.97 10.29
CA LEU A 314 -2.30 2.09 9.38
C LEU A 314 -3.25 3.25 9.73
N ASN A 315 -4.54 2.98 9.95
CA ASN A 315 -5.47 4.01 10.39
C ASN A 315 -5.00 4.73 11.68
N ALA A 316 -4.56 3.95 12.67
CA ALA A 316 -4.10 4.51 13.94
C ALA A 316 -2.80 5.33 13.80
N VAL A 317 -1.83 4.85 13.00
CA VAL A 317 -0.54 5.52 12.84
C VAL A 317 -0.65 6.75 11.94
N GLU A 318 -1.44 6.69 10.88
CA GLU A 318 -1.51 7.74 9.86
C GLU A 318 -2.54 8.82 10.19
N LEU A 319 -3.68 8.44 10.79
CA LEU A 319 -4.80 9.34 11.05
C LEU A 319 -5.03 9.61 12.53
N GLY A 320 -4.47 8.79 13.44
CA GLY A 320 -4.65 8.94 14.88
C GLY A 320 -6.09 8.71 15.36
N ARG A 321 -7.00 8.28 14.48
CA ARG A 321 -8.41 8.06 14.79
C ARG A 321 -8.60 6.75 15.54
N LYS A 322 -9.46 6.80 16.57
CA LYS A 322 -9.83 5.66 17.40
C LYS A 322 -11.32 5.71 17.68
N GLY A 323 -11.92 4.54 17.88
CA GLY A 323 -13.28 4.42 18.39
C GLY A 323 -14.38 4.43 17.32
N ASP A 324 -14.01 4.40 16.04
CA ASP A 324 -14.96 4.06 14.99
C ASP A 324 -15.45 2.62 15.20
N TRP A 325 -16.70 2.32 14.84
CA TRP A 325 -17.29 0.98 15.07
C TRP A 325 -16.49 -0.15 14.41
N TRP A 326 -15.82 0.16 13.30
CA TRP A 326 -15.03 -0.77 12.51
C TRP A 326 -13.60 -0.89 13.00
N ASP A 327 -13.12 -0.01 13.89
CA ASP A 327 -11.77 -0.06 14.44
C ASP A 327 -11.64 -1.23 15.41
N GLN A 328 -10.79 -2.19 15.05
CA GLN A 328 -10.57 -3.42 15.83
C GLN A 328 -9.15 -3.53 16.37
N LEU A 329 -8.35 -2.46 16.33
CA LEU A 329 -6.93 -2.51 16.67
C LEU A 329 -6.68 -3.01 18.09
N ASP A 330 -7.37 -2.46 19.09
CA ASP A 330 -7.17 -2.83 20.49
C ASP A 330 -7.58 -4.29 20.75
N THR A 331 -8.66 -4.74 20.11
CA THR A 331 -9.12 -6.13 20.20
C THR A 331 -8.12 -7.09 19.57
N LEU A 332 -7.62 -6.78 18.38
CA LEU A 332 -6.60 -7.57 17.70
C LEU A 332 -5.29 -7.61 18.50
N PHE A 333 -4.88 -6.47 19.07
CA PHE A 333 -3.69 -6.42 19.92
C PHE A 333 -3.86 -7.29 21.17
N ALA A 334 -5.02 -7.26 21.82
CA ALA A 334 -5.31 -8.11 22.97
C ALA A 334 -5.24 -9.61 22.60
N LEU A 335 -5.81 -10.00 21.47
CA LEU A 335 -5.73 -11.36 20.94
C LEU A 335 -4.27 -11.75 20.64
N HIS A 336 -3.52 -10.91 19.93
CA HIS A 336 -2.11 -11.15 19.63
C HIS A 336 -1.27 -11.34 20.89
N LYS A 337 -1.51 -10.51 21.90
CA LYS A 337 -0.82 -10.58 23.20
C LYS A 337 -1.17 -11.86 23.96
N ALA A 338 -2.44 -12.24 24.00
CA ALA A 338 -2.89 -13.46 24.66
C ALA A 338 -2.29 -14.72 24.00
N HIS A 339 -2.34 -14.80 22.67
CA HIS A 339 -1.72 -15.88 21.90
C HIS A 339 -0.21 -15.91 22.07
N SER A 340 0.45 -14.75 22.03
CA SER A 340 1.90 -14.67 22.21
C SER A 340 2.34 -15.21 23.57
N ALA A 341 1.58 -14.90 24.62
CA ALA A 341 1.83 -15.39 25.98
C ALA A 341 1.61 -16.91 26.07
N GLN A 342 0.56 -17.44 25.44
CA GLN A 342 0.26 -18.87 25.43
C GLN A 342 1.30 -19.68 24.65
N GLN A 343 1.76 -19.17 23.51
CA GLN A 343 2.71 -19.85 22.62
C GLN A 343 4.18 -19.57 23.00
N GLN A 344 4.43 -18.72 23.99
CA GLN A 344 5.77 -18.24 24.38
C GLN A 344 6.60 -17.75 23.18
N SER A 345 5.94 -17.20 22.17
CA SER A 345 6.52 -16.70 20.93
C SER A 345 5.69 -15.53 20.42
N LEU A 346 6.31 -14.57 19.73
CA LEU A 346 5.59 -13.42 19.19
C LEU A 346 4.61 -13.85 18.11
N TRP A 347 3.39 -13.35 18.21
CA TRP A 347 2.27 -13.83 17.41
C TRP A 347 1.48 -12.63 16.87
N VAL A 348 1.27 -12.58 15.54
CA VAL A 348 0.62 -11.46 14.83
C VAL A 348 -0.18 -12.00 13.63
N PHE A 349 -1.46 -11.61 13.50
CA PHE A 349 -2.24 -11.70 12.26
C PHE A 349 -1.94 -10.46 11.40
N ALA A 350 -1.09 -10.61 10.38
CA ALA A 350 -0.80 -9.57 9.38
C ALA A 350 -0.93 -10.16 7.97
N GLU A 351 -1.08 -9.30 6.97
CA GLU A 351 -1.22 -9.68 5.54
C GLU A 351 -0.09 -10.64 5.11
N ASP A 352 1.16 -10.31 5.46
CA ASP A 352 2.36 -11.10 5.12
C ASP A 352 2.52 -12.40 5.95
N ALA A 353 1.71 -12.58 6.99
CA ALA A 353 1.74 -13.77 7.85
C ALA A 353 0.68 -14.82 7.48
N LEU A 354 -0.16 -14.55 6.46
CA LEU A 354 -1.18 -15.49 6.00
C LEU A 354 -0.56 -16.60 5.14
N ASN A 355 -0.79 -17.86 5.52
CA ASN A 355 -0.43 -19.01 4.70
C ASN A 355 -1.19 -18.95 3.37
N HIS A 356 -0.47 -18.72 2.27
CA HIS A 356 -1.01 -18.54 0.91
C HIS A 356 -1.80 -19.74 0.34
N VAL A 357 -1.89 -20.86 1.08
CA VAL A 357 -2.65 -22.06 0.71
C VAL A 357 -4.14 -21.95 1.11
N LEU A 358 -4.51 -21.02 2.02
CA LEU A 358 -5.86 -20.98 2.63
C LEU A 358 -6.80 -19.90 2.07
N VAL A 359 -6.42 -19.13 1.04
CA VAL A 359 -7.31 -18.17 0.36
C VAL A 359 -8.05 -18.83 -0.83
N ARG A 360 -8.49 -20.08 -0.63
CA ARG A 360 -9.52 -20.72 -1.44
C ARG A 360 -10.66 -21.13 -0.52
N LEU A 361 -11.57 -20.20 -0.26
CA LEU A 361 -12.97 -20.49 0.05
C LEU A 361 -13.83 -19.59 -0.81
#